data_AF-A0A937FKD2-F1
#
_entry.id   AF-A0A937FKD2-F1
#
_cell.length_a   1.000
_cell.length_b   1.000
_cell.length_c   1.000
_cell.angle_alpha   90.00
_cell.angle_beta   90.00
_cell.angle_gamma   90.00
#
_symmetry.space_group_name_H-M   'P 1'
#
loop_
_entity.id
_entity.type
_entity.pdbx_description
1 polymer ?
#
loop_
_entity_poly.entity_id
_entity_poly.type
_entity_poly.pdbx_seq_one_letter_code
_entity_poly.pdbx_strand_id
1 'polypeptide(L)'
;MATKHPELARFEAPGDLIAFCHGPGGDPDEKNGVLRALVHHAQCLGDPQRTAASVLTLALWPGLDAIRGRLARYYRGDQDLLAGELVGRLAQGIGSIDLNAVSRIAATLLRNVERDLKRALVRAQGRREDQIDDALPAPDPDTPPLPRDLCNKLRAHIGSDADLVVAVAVFGFSQKEAARALGLSHDAARKRYQRALARLAALIDDGKPSLSQSARPSGFSPTGATIKSRRVHGGGDGA
;
A
#
# COMPACT_ATOMS: atom_id res chain seq x y z
N MET A 1 21.14 -2.56 -26.62
CA MET A 1 22.34 -2.99 -25.88
C MET A 1 21.90 -3.42 -24.48
N ALA A 2 22.15 -4.67 -24.10
CA ALA A 2 21.74 -5.19 -22.79
C ALA A 2 22.63 -4.57 -21.70
N THR A 3 22.10 -3.61 -20.96
CA THR A 3 22.75 -3.02 -19.80
C THR A 3 23.01 -4.15 -18.79
N LYS A 4 24.28 -4.54 -18.61
CA LYS A 4 24.67 -5.44 -17.52
C LYS A 4 24.41 -4.70 -16.21
N HIS A 5 23.35 -5.08 -15.51
CA HIS A 5 23.06 -4.53 -14.18
C HIS A 5 23.97 -5.23 -13.16
N PRO A 6 24.99 -4.54 -12.59
CA PRO A 6 25.94 -5.16 -11.65
C PRO A 6 25.24 -5.71 -10.40
N GLU A 7 24.11 -5.09 -10.03
CA GLU A 7 23.20 -5.50 -8.96
C GLU A 7 22.73 -6.96 -9.07
N LEU A 8 22.53 -7.46 -10.30
CA LEU A 8 22.05 -8.82 -10.55
C LEU A 8 23.21 -9.79 -10.78
N ALA A 9 24.33 -9.30 -11.32
CA ALA A 9 25.49 -10.13 -11.68
C ALA A 9 26.20 -10.76 -10.48
N ARG A 10 25.96 -10.26 -9.26
CA ARG A 10 26.52 -10.82 -8.02
C ARG A 10 25.85 -12.12 -7.54
N PHE A 11 24.72 -12.50 -8.13
CA PHE A 11 23.99 -13.70 -7.75
C PHE A 11 24.22 -14.80 -8.79
N GLU A 12 24.66 -15.97 -8.34
CA GLU A 12 24.90 -17.13 -9.21
C GLU A 12 23.59 -17.79 -9.64
N ALA A 13 22.59 -17.83 -8.75
CA ALA A 13 21.26 -18.35 -9.04
C ALA A 13 20.13 -17.39 -8.62
N PRO A 14 18.94 -17.47 -9.25
CA PRO A 14 17.77 -16.71 -8.83
C PRO A 14 17.34 -16.96 -7.37
N GLY A 15 17.63 -18.16 -6.84
CA GLY A 15 17.33 -18.52 -5.45
C GLY A 15 18.12 -17.68 -4.44
N ASP A 16 19.39 -17.38 -4.72
CA ASP A 16 20.25 -16.57 -3.85
C ASP A 16 19.75 -15.12 -3.78
N LEU A 17 19.26 -14.61 -4.92
CA LEU A 17 18.63 -13.30 -4.98
C LEU A 17 17.37 -13.25 -4.11
N ILE A 18 16.50 -14.26 -4.22
CA ILE A 18 15.26 -14.32 -3.43
C ILE A 18 15.59 -14.42 -1.94
N ALA A 19 16.55 -15.27 -1.57
CA ALA A 19 17.03 -15.39 -0.20
C ALA A 19 17.58 -14.07 0.34
N PHE A 20 18.35 -13.33 -0.47
CA PHE A 20 18.82 -11.99 -0.13
C PHE A 20 17.66 -10.99 0.09
N CYS A 21 16.65 -11.01 -0.78
CA CYS A 21 15.47 -10.14 -0.63
C CYS A 21 14.71 -10.44 0.69
N HIS A 22 14.51 -11.72 1.02
CA HIS A 22 13.75 -12.16 2.19
C HIS A 22 14.55 -12.15 3.49
N GLY A 23 15.89 -12.14 3.42
CA GLY A 23 16.77 -12.21 4.58
C GLY A 23 16.55 -11.07 5.59
N PRO A 24 16.60 -11.35 6.91
CA PRO A 24 16.50 -10.35 7.96
C PRO A 24 17.82 -9.57 8.03
N GLY A 25 17.83 -8.36 7.47
CA GLY A 25 19.03 -7.53 7.36
C GLY A 25 19.47 -7.33 5.91
N GLY A 26 20.32 -6.32 5.71
CA GLY A 26 20.73 -5.81 4.40
C GLY A 26 20.26 -4.38 4.19
N ASP A 27 21.07 -3.60 3.48
CA ASP A 27 20.75 -2.22 3.16
C ASP A 27 19.45 -2.15 2.33
N PRO A 28 18.42 -1.43 2.79
CA PRO A 28 17.19 -1.22 2.02
C PRO A 28 17.44 -0.60 0.64
N ASP A 29 18.51 0.18 0.47
CA ASP A 29 18.88 0.77 -0.82
C ASP A 29 19.47 -0.29 -1.78
N GLU A 30 20.31 -1.20 -1.30
CA GLU A 30 20.77 -2.35 -2.11
C GLU A 30 19.62 -3.26 -2.52
N LYS A 31 18.72 -3.62 -1.60
CA LYS A 31 17.53 -4.41 -1.94
C LYS A 31 16.68 -3.71 -3.00
N ASN A 32 16.55 -2.39 -2.89
CA ASN A 32 15.82 -1.59 -3.86
C ASN A 32 16.54 -1.52 -5.22
N GLY A 33 17.88 -1.47 -5.24
CA GLY A 33 18.70 -1.56 -6.46
C GLY A 33 18.44 -2.86 -7.23
N VAL A 34 18.46 -4.00 -6.54
CA VAL A 34 18.12 -5.31 -7.10
C VAL A 34 16.71 -5.33 -7.69
N LEU A 35 15.70 -4.86 -6.93
CA LEU A 35 14.32 -4.82 -7.40
C LEU A 35 14.16 -3.90 -8.62
N ARG A 36 14.87 -2.77 -8.65
CA ARG A 36 14.86 -1.84 -9.79
C ARG A 36 15.44 -2.49 -11.05
N ALA A 37 16.55 -3.23 -10.92
CA ALA A 37 17.15 -3.96 -12.03
C ALA A 37 16.21 -5.06 -12.55
N LEU A 38 15.53 -5.79 -11.66
CA LEU A 38 14.52 -6.78 -12.06
C LEU A 38 13.34 -6.16 -12.82
N VAL A 39 12.81 -5.02 -12.37
CA VAL A 39 11.75 -4.30 -13.10
C VAL A 39 12.23 -3.89 -14.49
N HIS A 40 13.44 -3.33 -14.59
CA HIS A 40 14.01 -2.94 -15.88
C HIS A 40 14.07 -4.14 -16.85
N HIS A 41 14.53 -5.30 -16.40
CA HIS A 41 14.55 -6.51 -17.22
C HIS A 41 13.14 -7.03 -17.54
N ALA A 42 12.20 -6.96 -16.60
CA ALA A 42 10.81 -7.37 -16.80
C ALA A 42 10.04 -6.45 -17.78
N GLN A 43 10.51 -5.22 -18.00
CA GLN A 43 9.96 -4.28 -18.98
C GLN A 43 10.65 -4.38 -20.36
N CYS A 44 11.81 -5.02 -20.47
CA CYS A 44 12.49 -5.25 -21.75
C CYS A 44 11.85 -6.43 -22.51
N LEU A 45 11.85 -6.38 -23.84
CA LEU A 45 11.40 -7.49 -24.69
C LEU A 45 12.44 -8.62 -24.72
N GLY A 46 12.00 -9.88 -24.56
CA GLY A 46 12.82 -11.09 -24.75
C GLY A 46 12.66 -12.15 -23.65
N ASP A 47 13.34 -13.29 -23.79
CA ASP A 47 13.27 -14.39 -22.80
C ASP A 47 13.62 -14.00 -21.35
N PRO A 48 14.62 -13.13 -21.08
CA PRO A 48 14.92 -12.68 -19.72
C PRO A 48 13.75 -11.97 -19.03
N GLN A 49 12.77 -11.46 -19.79
CA GLN A 49 11.60 -10.74 -19.29
C GLN A 49 10.75 -11.59 -18.35
N ARG A 50 10.40 -12.81 -18.78
CA ARG A 50 9.52 -13.72 -18.03
C ARG A 50 10.18 -14.18 -16.75
N THR A 51 11.47 -14.49 -16.83
CA THR A 51 12.28 -14.88 -15.67
C THR A 51 12.38 -13.73 -14.67
N ALA A 52 12.71 -12.51 -15.12
CA ALA A 52 12.80 -11.34 -14.23
C ALA A 52 11.47 -11.01 -13.55
N ALA A 53 10.35 -11.07 -14.27
CA ALA A 53 9.02 -10.86 -13.71
C ALA A 53 8.65 -11.93 -12.66
N SER A 54 9.01 -13.19 -12.92
CA SER A 54 8.76 -14.30 -11.99
C SER A 54 9.58 -14.14 -10.71
N VAL A 55 10.89 -13.86 -10.85
CA VAL A 55 11.79 -13.63 -9.71
C VAL A 55 11.35 -12.41 -8.90
N LEU A 56 10.95 -11.31 -9.56
CA LEU A 56 10.41 -10.13 -8.90
C LEU A 56 9.13 -10.44 -8.12
N THR A 57 8.22 -11.23 -8.70
CA THR A 57 6.99 -11.64 -8.04
C THR A 57 7.29 -12.46 -6.77
N LEU A 58 8.24 -13.40 -6.85
CA LEU A 58 8.68 -14.20 -5.70
C LEU A 58 9.38 -13.35 -4.63
N ALA A 59 10.23 -12.40 -5.04
CA ALA A 59 10.88 -11.47 -4.13
C ALA A 59 9.86 -10.62 -3.35
N LEU A 60 8.76 -10.21 -4.00
CA LEU A 60 7.68 -9.43 -3.38
C LEU A 60 6.64 -10.28 -2.64
N TRP A 61 6.71 -11.61 -2.73
CA TRP A 61 5.72 -12.54 -2.19
C TRP A 61 5.35 -12.32 -0.72
N PRO A 62 6.30 -12.08 0.21
CA PRO A 62 5.93 -11.81 1.62
C PRO A 62 5.05 -10.56 1.78
N GLY A 63 5.29 -9.53 0.98
CA GLY A 63 4.46 -8.32 0.98
C GLY A 63 3.06 -8.58 0.40
N LEU A 64 2.98 -9.41 -0.64
CA LEU A 64 1.72 -9.84 -1.23
C LEU A 64 0.90 -10.72 -0.28
N ASP A 65 1.53 -11.65 0.43
CA ASP A 65 0.86 -12.49 1.41
C ASP A 65 0.30 -11.66 2.57
N ALA A 66 1.05 -10.63 3.02
CA ALA A 66 0.54 -9.68 3.99
C ALA A 66 -0.69 -8.90 3.47
N ILE A 67 -0.72 -8.51 2.19
CA ILE A 67 -1.90 -7.87 1.56
C ILE A 67 -3.06 -8.87 1.52
N ARG A 68 -2.82 -10.10 1.06
CA ARG A 68 -3.81 -11.18 1.00
C ARG A 68 -4.43 -11.41 2.37
N GLY A 69 -3.64 -11.54 3.43
CA GLY A 69 -4.13 -11.71 4.80
C GLY A 69 -5.00 -10.54 5.28
N ARG A 70 -4.63 -9.30 4.96
CA ARG A 70 -5.46 -8.12 5.28
C ARG A 70 -6.79 -8.10 4.53
N LEU A 71 -6.81 -8.60 3.29
CA LEU A 71 -7.98 -8.54 2.41
C LEU A 71 -8.85 -9.79 2.44
N ALA A 72 -8.35 -10.93 2.91
CA ALA A 72 -9.04 -12.23 2.88
C ALA A 72 -10.46 -12.17 3.45
N ARG A 73 -10.67 -11.38 4.50
CA ARG A 73 -11.99 -11.19 5.13
C ARG A 73 -13.06 -10.55 4.23
N TYR A 74 -12.64 -9.80 3.20
CA TYR A 74 -13.55 -9.14 2.26
C TYR A 74 -13.86 -10.00 1.02
N TYR A 75 -13.11 -11.09 0.84
CA TYR A 75 -13.20 -12.00 -0.29
C TYR A 75 -13.61 -13.42 0.17
N ARG A 76 -14.26 -13.58 1.33
CA ARG A 76 -14.55 -14.91 1.92
C ARG A 76 -15.27 -15.89 0.97
N GLY A 77 -16.11 -15.36 0.08
CA GLY A 77 -16.81 -16.17 -0.93
C GLY A 77 -16.04 -16.40 -2.24
N ASP A 78 -14.86 -15.80 -2.42
CA ASP A 78 -14.10 -15.87 -3.67
C ASP A 78 -12.59 -15.60 -3.46
N GLN A 79 -11.91 -16.55 -2.79
CA GLN A 79 -10.47 -16.46 -2.51
C GLN A 79 -9.62 -16.57 -3.78
N ASP A 80 -10.09 -17.30 -4.79
CA ASP A 80 -9.38 -17.48 -6.05
C ASP A 80 -9.39 -16.19 -6.87
N LEU A 81 -10.50 -15.44 -6.87
CA LEU A 81 -10.54 -14.09 -7.45
C LEU A 81 -9.52 -13.17 -6.77
N LEU A 82 -9.39 -13.20 -5.44
CA LEU A 82 -8.39 -12.39 -4.73
C LEU A 82 -6.97 -12.75 -5.18
N ALA A 83 -6.65 -14.04 -5.29
CA ALA A 83 -5.33 -14.51 -5.73
C ALA A 83 -5.03 -14.05 -7.17
N GLY A 84 -5.98 -14.26 -8.09
CA GLY A 84 -5.86 -13.83 -9.49
C GLY A 84 -5.71 -12.32 -9.65
N GLU A 85 -6.54 -11.54 -8.96
CA GLU A 85 -6.49 -10.06 -8.98
C GLU A 85 -5.19 -9.52 -8.39
N LEU A 86 -4.66 -10.16 -7.36
CA LEU A 86 -3.41 -9.75 -6.72
C LEU A 86 -2.22 -9.95 -7.66
N VAL A 87 -2.12 -11.11 -8.31
CA VAL A 87 -1.04 -11.40 -9.28
C VAL A 87 -1.22 -10.55 -10.54
N GLY A 88 -2.45 -10.44 -11.07
CA GLY A 88 -2.74 -9.66 -12.27
C GLY A 88 -2.40 -8.18 -12.11
N ARG A 89 -2.77 -7.56 -10.97
CA ARG A 89 -2.41 -6.17 -10.68
C ARG A 89 -0.93 -5.96 -10.46
N LEU A 90 -0.24 -6.92 -9.83
CA LEU A 90 1.20 -6.84 -9.70
C LEU A 90 1.88 -6.88 -11.07
N ALA A 91 1.48 -7.80 -11.94
CA ALA A 91 2.01 -7.92 -13.30
C ALA A 91 1.79 -6.62 -14.10
N GLN A 92 0.58 -6.04 -14.02
CA GLN A 92 0.28 -4.74 -14.62
C GLN A 92 1.16 -3.62 -14.02
N GLY A 93 1.34 -3.61 -12.70
CA GLY A 93 2.19 -2.64 -12.02
C GLY A 93 3.66 -2.73 -12.45
N ILE A 94 4.21 -3.94 -12.57
CA ILE A 94 5.57 -4.17 -13.06
C ILE A 94 5.71 -3.64 -14.49
N GLY A 95 4.73 -3.91 -15.35
CA GLY A 95 4.76 -3.49 -16.75
C GLY A 95 4.61 -1.97 -16.98
N SER A 96 4.11 -1.21 -16.00
CA SER A 96 3.74 0.21 -16.17
C SER A 96 4.44 1.18 -15.22
N ILE A 97 5.18 0.70 -14.23
CA ILE A 97 5.86 1.57 -13.27
C ILE A 97 6.97 2.39 -13.95
N ASP A 98 6.92 3.70 -13.78
CA ASP A 98 7.98 4.61 -14.21
C ASP A 98 9.13 4.59 -13.19
N LEU A 99 10.23 3.97 -13.58
CA LEU A 99 11.43 3.88 -12.76
C LEU A 99 12.04 5.26 -12.47
N ASN A 100 11.86 6.28 -13.31
CA ASN A 100 12.42 7.61 -13.07
C ASN A 100 11.69 8.37 -11.96
N ALA A 101 10.40 8.10 -11.79
CA ALA A 101 9.57 8.74 -10.77
C ALA A 101 9.59 8.01 -9.41
N VAL A 102 10.04 6.76 -9.36
CA VAL A 102 9.93 5.91 -8.16
C VAL A 102 11.27 5.63 -7.52
N SER A 103 11.38 6.01 -6.24
CA SER A 103 12.54 5.74 -5.39
C SER A 103 12.46 4.40 -4.65
N ARG A 104 11.26 3.92 -4.28
CA ARG A 104 11.06 2.68 -3.50
C ARG A 104 10.14 1.71 -4.23
N ILE A 105 10.72 0.74 -4.94
CA ILE A 105 10.00 -0.15 -5.87
C ILE A 105 8.99 -1.04 -5.13
N ALA A 106 9.44 -1.83 -4.15
CA ALA A 106 8.56 -2.75 -3.40
C ALA A 106 7.38 -2.01 -2.76
N ALA A 107 7.66 -0.93 -2.02
CA ALA A 107 6.63 -0.15 -1.34
C ALA A 107 5.61 0.42 -2.33
N THR A 108 6.07 0.90 -3.49
CA THR A 108 5.20 1.50 -4.50
C THR A 108 4.31 0.46 -5.17
N LEU A 109 4.89 -0.66 -5.64
CA LEU A 109 4.14 -1.75 -6.27
C LEU A 109 3.11 -2.35 -5.31
N LEU A 110 3.52 -2.70 -4.09
CA LEU A 110 2.63 -3.28 -3.08
C LEU A 110 1.49 -2.33 -2.69
N ARG A 111 1.80 -1.03 -2.52
CA ARG A 111 0.79 -0.01 -2.21
C ARG A 111 -0.20 0.19 -3.36
N ASN A 112 0.28 0.18 -4.61
CA ASN A 112 -0.58 0.30 -5.78
C ASN A 112 -1.50 -0.91 -5.90
N VAL A 113 -0.97 -2.13 -5.75
CA VAL A 113 -1.76 -3.37 -5.76
C VAL A 113 -2.85 -3.35 -4.68
N GLU A 114 -2.49 -3.05 -3.43
CA GLU A 114 -3.45 -2.99 -2.34
C GLU A 114 -4.52 -1.91 -2.58
N ARG A 115 -4.10 -0.73 -3.03
CA ARG A 115 -5.03 0.37 -3.35
C ARG A 115 -6.03 -0.04 -4.43
N ASP A 116 -5.55 -0.65 -5.50
CA ASP A 116 -6.39 -0.97 -6.65
C ASP A 116 -7.36 -2.13 -6.34
N LEU A 117 -6.94 -3.10 -5.51
CA LEU A 117 -7.82 -4.12 -4.90
C LEU A 117 -8.94 -3.50 -4.07
N LYS A 118 -8.58 -2.59 -3.17
CA LYS A 118 -9.55 -1.90 -2.31
C LYS A 118 -10.53 -1.04 -3.12
N ARG A 119 -10.06 -0.38 -4.18
CA ARG A 119 -10.94 0.36 -5.10
C ARG A 119 -11.90 -0.56 -5.86
N ALA A 120 -11.45 -1.74 -6.27
CA ALA A 120 -12.31 -2.71 -6.93
C ALA A 120 -13.41 -3.24 -5.99
N LEU A 121 -13.06 -3.51 -4.74
CA LEU A 121 -14.01 -3.92 -3.70
C LEU A 121 -15.12 -2.87 -3.49
N VAL A 122 -14.75 -1.59 -3.34
CA VAL A 122 -15.72 -0.49 -3.18
C VAL A 122 -16.63 -0.37 -4.40
N ARG A 123 -16.06 -0.45 -5.61
CA ARG A 123 -16.86 -0.41 -6.86
C ARG A 123 -17.83 -1.57 -6.96
N ALA A 124 -17.44 -2.77 -6.55
CA ALA A 124 -18.32 -3.94 -6.54
C ALA A 124 -19.45 -3.80 -5.50
N GLN A 125 -19.16 -3.19 -4.35
CA GLN A 125 -20.16 -2.90 -3.31
C GLN A 125 -21.17 -1.85 -3.78
N GLY A 126 -20.70 -0.71 -4.33
CA GLY A 126 -21.60 0.31 -4.87
C GLY A 126 -22.58 -0.26 -5.89
N ARG A 127 -22.10 -1.10 -6.82
CA ARG A 127 -22.98 -1.79 -7.78
C ARG A 127 -24.00 -2.74 -7.15
N ARG A 128 -23.64 -3.41 -6.04
CA ARG A 128 -24.60 -4.26 -5.30
C ARG A 128 -25.64 -3.41 -4.60
N GLU A 129 -25.24 -2.32 -3.97
CA GLU A 129 -26.16 -1.40 -3.28
C GLU A 129 -27.13 -0.74 -4.27
N ASP A 130 -26.65 -0.29 -5.44
CA ASP A 130 -27.50 0.24 -6.53
C ASP A 130 -28.49 -0.82 -7.09
N GLN A 131 -28.17 -2.11 -6.98
CA GLN A 131 -29.05 -3.22 -7.40
C GLN A 131 -30.05 -3.65 -6.32
N ILE A 132 -29.83 -3.29 -5.04
CA ILE A 132 -30.64 -3.70 -3.88
C ILE A 132 -31.74 -2.67 -3.57
N ASP A 133 -31.81 -1.54 -4.30
CA ASP A 133 -32.90 -0.55 -4.17
C ASP A 133 -34.24 -1.04 -4.76
N ASP A 134 -34.28 -2.24 -5.35
CA ASP A 134 -35.50 -2.99 -5.68
C ASP A 134 -35.55 -4.33 -4.90
N ALA A 135 -36.34 -4.35 -3.82
CA ALA A 135 -36.73 -5.49 -2.97
C ALA A 135 -35.61 -6.18 -2.14
N LEU A 136 -35.65 -6.02 -0.81
CA LEU A 136 -34.72 -6.65 0.15
C LEU A 136 -35.21 -8.02 0.65
N PRO A 137 -34.42 -9.10 0.52
CA PRO A 137 -34.39 -10.18 1.49
C PRO A 137 -33.45 -9.83 2.65
N ALA A 138 -33.66 -10.46 3.81
CA ALA A 138 -32.85 -10.26 5.02
C ALA A 138 -31.36 -10.56 4.79
N PRO A 139 -30.45 -9.85 5.49
CA PRO A 139 -29.01 -10.09 5.37
C PRO A 139 -28.64 -11.51 5.84
N ASP A 140 -27.87 -12.21 5.02
CA ASP A 140 -27.29 -13.51 5.33
C ASP A 140 -26.32 -13.38 6.54
N PRO A 141 -26.49 -14.15 7.63
CA PRO A 141 -25.65 -14.11 8.83
C PRO A 141 -24.17 -14.45 8.57
N ASP A 142 -23.84 -15.09 7.44
CA ASP A 142 -22.44 -15.38 7.05
C ASP A 142 -21.80 -14.26 6.21
N THR A 143 -22.54 -13.18 5.93
CA THR A 143 -22.00 -11.97 5.30
C THR A 143 -21.03 -11.29 6.28
N PRO A 144 -19.72 -11.23 6.02
CA PRO A 144 -18.81 -10.48 6.88
C PRO A 144 -19.29 -9.04 6.98
N PRO A 145 -19.32 -8.43 8.19
CA PRO A 145 -19.72 -7.04 8.31
C PRO A 145 -18.83 -6.19 7.41
N LEU A 146 -19.47 -5.61 6.41
CA LEU A 146 -18.84 -4.70 5.46
C LEU A 146 -18.17 -3.54 6.22
N PRO A 147 -17.30 -2.75 5.55
CA PRO A 147 -16.74 -1.50 6.09
C PRO A 147 -17.77 -0.51 6.65
N ARG A 148 -19.08 -0.70 6.42
CA ARG A 148 -20.17 0.01 7.12
C ARG A 148 -20.05 -0.04 8.63
N ASP A 149 -19.64 -1.17 9.21
CA ASP A 149 -19.46 -1.29 10.65
C ASP A 149 -18.27 -0.43 11.12
N LEU A 150 -17.22 -0.34 10.31
CA LEU A 150 -16.08 0.58 10.54
C LEU A 150 -16.47 2.04 10.33
N CYS A 151 -17.24 2.38 9.28
CA CYS A 151 -17.76 3.73 9.07
C CYS A 151 -18.68 4.15 10.22
N ASN A 152 -19.57 3.28 10.70
CA ASN A 152 -20.49 3.58 11.80
C ASN A 152 -19.73 3.76 13.13
N LYS A 153 -18.77 2.87 13.43
CA LYS A 153 -17.87 3.03 14.58
C LYS A 153 -17.05 4.32 14.50
N LEU A 154 -16.49 4.64 13.32
CA LEU A 154 -15.76 5.88 13.13
C LEU A 154 -16.66 7.11 13.16
N ARG A 155 -17.89 7.06 12.63
CA ARG A 155 -18.86 8.16 12.71
C ARG A 155 -19.17 8.53 14.15
N ALA A 156 -19.23 7.56 15.05
CA ALA A 156 -19.41 7.81 16.49
C ALA A 156 -18.27 8.66 17.10
N HIS A 157 -17.07 8.64 16.51
CA HIS A 157 -15.88 9.31 17.04
C HIS A 157 -15.46 10.57 16.26
N ILE A 158 -15.56 10.55 14.93
CA ILE A 158 -15.11 11.63 14.04
C ILE A 158 -16.22 12.22 13.18
N GLY A 159 -17.47 11.78 13.37
CA GLY A 159 -18.64 12.33 12.70
C GLY A 159 -18.63 12.13 11.19
N SER A 160 -19.13 13.13 10.46
CA SER A 160 -19.25 13.12 9.00
C SER A 160 -17.92 13.06 8.24
N ASP A 161 -16.78 13.13 8.93
CA ASP A 161 -15.45 12.94 8.34
C ASP A 161 -15.08 11.45 8.20
N ALA A 162 -15.85 10.53 8.79
CA ALA A 162 -15.58 9.09 8.77
C ALA A 162 -15.49 8.54 7.35
N ASP A 163 -16.40 8.93 6.46
CA ASP A 163 -16.42 8.44 5.08
C ASP A 163 -15.18 8.91 4.30
N LEU A 164 -14.71 10.13 4.58
CA LEU A 164 -13.48 10.68 4.02
C LEU A 164 -12.23 9.95 4.56
N VAL A 165 -12.19 9.66 5.86
CA VAL A 165 -11.09 8.92 6.48
C VAL A 165 -11.04 7.49 5.96
N VAL A 166 -12.18 6.82 5.85
CA VAL A 166 -12.26 5.46 5.33
C VAL A 166 -11.84 5.45 3.84
N ALA A 167 -12.33 6.39 3.02
CA ALA A 167 -11.89 6.53 1.63
C ALA A 167 -10.37 6.69 1.50
N VAL A 168 -9.76 7.57 2.28
CA VAL A 168 -8.33 7.87 2.14
C VAL A 168 -7.44 6.83 2.83
N ALA A 169 -7.70 6.53 4.10
CA ALA A 169 -6.83 5.69 4.94
C ALA A 169 -7.08 4.20 4.75
N VAL A 170 -8.34 3.78 4.56
CA VAL A 170 -8.67 2.38 4.33
C VAL A 170 -8.53 2.08 2.85
N PHE A 171 -9.25 2.81 1.99
CA PHE A 171 -9.36 2.49 0.55
C PHE A 171 -8.29 3.14 -0.34
N GLY A 172 -7.40 3.98 0.21
CA GLY A 172 -6.25 4.52 -0.52
C GLY A 172 -6.63 5.51 -1.63
N PHE A 173 -7.82 6.11 -1.58
CA PHE A 173 -8.11 7.27 -2.42
C PHE A 173 -7.17 8.43 -2.06
N SER A 174 -6.72 9.17 -3.06
CA SER A 174 -6.14 10.48 -2.79
C SER A 174 -7.21 11.40 -2.21
N GLN A 175 -6.81 12.43 -1.46
CA GLN A 175 -7.76 13.42 -0.92
C GLN A 175 -8.56 14.10 -2.05
N LYS A 176 -7.96 14.27 -3.24
CA LYS A 176 -8.64 14.83 -4.43
C LYS A 176 -9.72 13.90 -4.98
N GLU A 177 -9.44 12.61 -5.10
CA GLU A 177 -10.42 11.62 -5.58
C GLU A 177 -11.55 11.44 -4.55
N ALA A 178 -11.20 11.36 -3.26
CA ALA A 178 -12.20 11.27 -2.19
C ALA A 178 -13.06 12.53 -2.12
N ALA A 179 -12.48 13.72 -2.32
CA ALA A 179 -13.23 14.97 -2.40
C ALA A 179 -14.27 14.92 -3.52
N ARG A 180 -13.86 14.51 -4.73
CA ARG A 180 -14.76 14.38 -5.88
C ARG A 180 -15.89 13.39 -5.61
N ALA A 181 -15.60 12.25 -5.00
CA ALA A 181 -16.60 11.22 -4.68
C ALA A 181 -17.60 11.68 -3.61
N LEU A 182 -17.17 12.55 -2.68
CA LEU A 182 -17.98 13.04 -1.55
C LEU A 182 -18.61 14.42 -1.80
N GLY A 183 -18.51 14.96 -3.02
CA GLY A 183 -19.04 16.29 -3.36
C GLY A 183 -18.33 17.45 -2.64
N LEU A 184 -17.07 17.28 -2.26
CA LEU A 184 -16.25 18.26 -1.56
C LEU A 184 -15.23 18.93 -2.50
N SER A 185 -14.78 20.13 -2.13
CA SER A 185 -13.56 20.69 -2.73
C SER A 185 -12.31 19.98 -2.19
N HIS A 186 -11.23 19.96 -2.98
CA HIS A 186 -9.98 19.32 -2.57
C HIS A 186 -9.40 19.93 -1.27
N ASP A 187 -9.45 21.26 -1.12
CA ASP A 187 -8.96 21.95 0.09
C ASP A 187 -9.83 21.64 1.33
N ALA A 188 -11.15 21.54 1.13
CA ALA A 188 -12.06 21.10 2.20
C ALA A 188 -11.77 19.66 2.64
N ALA A 189 -11.56 18.74 1.69
CA ALA A 189 -11.20 17.37 2.01
C ALA A 189 -9.86 17.28 2.75
N ARG A 190 -8.84 18.04 2.33
CA ARG A 190 -7.55 18.09 3.04
C ARG A 190 -7.70 18.52 4.50
N LYS A 191 -8.39 19.64 4.75
CA LYS A 191 -8.62 20.18 6.11
C LYS A 191 -9.46 19.26 6.98
N ARG A 192 -10.52 18.66 6.41
CA ARG A 192 -11.38 17.70 7.12
C ARG A 192 -10.64 16.41 7.47
N TYR A 193 -9.84 15.87 6.53
CA TYR A 193 -9.01 14.70 6.78
C TYR A 193 -7.97 14.92 7.88
N GLN A 194 -7.27 16.07 7.87
CA GLN A 194 -6.32 16.43 8.94
C GLN A 194 -7.00 16.54 10.31
N ARG A 195 -8.17 17.18 10.37
CA ARG A 195 -8.95 17.33 11.60
C ARG A 195 -9.41 15.98 12.16
N ALA A 196 -9.89 15.10 11.29
CA ALA A 196 -10.35 13.77 11.68
C ALA A 196 -9.21 12.89 12.20
N LEU A 197 -8.02 12.95 11.58
CA LEU A 197 -6.84 12.26 12.09
C LEU A 197 -6.38 12.80 13.44
N ALA A 198 -6.42 14.12 13.65
CA ALA A 198 -6.09 14.73 14.94
C ALA A 198 -7.04 14.24 16.06
N ARG A 199 -8.34 14.13 15.76
CA ARG A 199 -9.34 13.57 16.69
C ARG A 199 -9.10 12.10 16.99
N LEU A 200 -8.74 11.30 15.99
CA LEU A 200 -8.39 9.89 16.20
C LEU A 200 -7.11 9.74 17.03
N ALA A 201 -6.11 10.59 16.82
CA ALA A 201 -4.88 10.57 17.62
C ALA A 201 -5.16 10.90 19.10
N ALA A 202 -5.98 11.93 19.36
CA ALA A 202 -6.38 12.28 20.73
C ALA A 202 -7.12 11.13 21.43
N LEU A 203 -8.01 10.42 20.74
CA LEU A 203 -8.72 9.26 21.31
C LEU A 203 -7.78 8.10 21.68
N ILE A 204 -6.70 7.92 20.92
CA ILE A 204 -5.68 6.90 21.21
C ILE A 204 -4.83 7.31 22.41
N ASP A 205 -4.56 8.61 22.58
CA ASP A 205 -3.80 9.14 23.71
C ASP A 205 -4.62 9.17 25.02
N ASP A 206 -5.93 9.45 24.93
CA ASP A 206 -6.85 9.51 26.08
C ASP A 206 -7.27 8.12 26.58
N GLY A 207 -7.28 7.12 25.70
CA GLY A 207 -7.61 5.72 26.03
C GLY A 207 -6.38 4.84 26.06
N LYS A 208 -5.53 4.93 27.10
CA LYS A 208 -4.45 3.95 27.29
C LYS A 208 -4.98 2.62 27.87
N PRO A 209 -4.98 1.52 27.10
CA PRO A 209 -4.32 0.32 27.53
C PRO A 209 -2.88 0.38 27.00
N SER A 210 -1.92 0.13 27.90
CA SER A 210 -0.54 -0.17 27.54
C SER A 210 -0.51 -1.27 26.49
N LEU A 211 -0.31 -0.91 25.22
CA LEU A 211 0.01 -1.88 24.18
C LEU A 211 1.47 -2.30 24.40
N SER A 212 1.62 -3.33 25.24
CA SER A 212 2.81 -4.16 25.26
C SER A 212 3.16 -4.52 23.81
N GLN A 213 4.43 -4.30 23.51
CA GLN A 213 5.07 -4.64 22.26
C GLN A 213 4.79 -6.10 21.91
N SER A 214 3.81 -6.35 21.04
CA SER A 214 3.80 -7.56 20.24
C SER A 214 5.05 -7.49 19.38
N ALA A 215 6.02 -8.36 19.67
CA ALA A 215 7.23 -8.53 18.90
C ALA A 215 6.88 -8.56 17.41
N ARG A 216 7.30 -7.51 16.69
CA ARG A 216 7.28 -7.52 15.23
C ARG A 216 8.29 -8.61 14.82
N PRO A 217 7.97 -9.52 13.90
CA PRO A 217 9.03 -10.26 13.24
C PRO A 217 9.98 -9.23 12.62
N SER A 218 11.23 -9.25 13.08
CA SER A 218 12.30 -8.37 12.64
C SER A 218 12.56 -8.60 11.16
N GLY A 219 11.94 -7.79 10.30
CA GLY A 219 12.07 -7.94 8.85
C GLY A 219 12.13 -6.63 8.10
N PHE A 220 11.40 -5.59 8.52
CA PHE A 220 11.47 -4.29 7.87
C PHE A 220 11.00 -3.20 8.84
N SER A 221 11.94 -2.42 9.38
CA SER A 221 11.61 -1.15 10.04
C SER A 221 11.67 -0.03 9.02
N PRO A 222 10.60 0.76 8.83
CA PRO A 222 10.72 2.03 8.15
C PRO A 222 11.25 3.06 9.15
N THR A 223 12.05 4.00 8.66
CA THR A 223 12.47 5.27 9.28
C THR A 223 13.87 5.27 9.92
N GLY A 224 14.81 5.82 9.15
CA GLY A 224 16.09 6.36 9.62
C GLY A 224 16.44 7.61 8.81
N ALA A 225 15.54 8.59 8.76
CA ALA A 225 15.81 9.88 8.13
C ALA A 225 16.31 10.86 9.20
N THR A 226 17.63 10.92 9.38
CA THR A 226 18.27 11.99 10.15
C THR A 226 18.33 13.24 9.27
N ILE A 227 17.43 14.19 9.53
CA ILE A 227 17.47 15.52 8.91
C ILE A 227 18.66 16.27 9.49
N LYS A 228 19.73 16.43 8.69
CA LYS A 228 20.89 17.25 9.03
C LYS A 228 20.49 18.72 8.91
N SER A 229 20.31 19.38 10.06
CA SER A 229 20.02 20.82 10.11
C SER A 229 21.26 21.61 9.64
N ARG A 230 21.13 22.28 8.49
CA ARG A 230 22.15 23.15 7.90
C ARG A 230 22.09 24.50 8.62
N ARG A 231 23.02 24.76 9.55
CA ARG A 231 23.25 26.12 10.05
C ARG A 231 23.77 26.98 8.90
N VAL A 232 23.00 28.00 8.58
CA VAL A 232 23.41 29.14 7.75
C VAL A 232 24.40 29.95 8.59
N HIS A 233 25.64 30.05 8.14
CA HIS A 233 26.61 31.03 8.64
C HIS A 233 26.54 32.23 7.69
N GLY A 234 25.71 33.21 8.04
CA GLY A 234 25.79 34.56 7.49
C GLY A 234 26.74 35.36 8.36
N GLY A 235 27.76 35.93 7.75
CA GLY A 235 28.70 36.86 8.40
C GLY A 235 28.09 38.24 8.64
N GLY A 236 28.83 39.06 9.39
CA GLY A 236 28.62 40.50 9.45
C GLY A 236 28.95 41.14 10.80
N ASP A 237 30.14 41.72 10.86
CA ASP A 237 30.56 42.96 11.55
C ASP A 237 30.68 43.05 13.08
N GLY A 238 31.86 43.52 13.50
CA GLY A 238 32.09 44.11 14.82
C GLY A 238 33.56 44.38 15.15
N ALA A 239 34.07 45.52 14.67
CA ALA A 239 35.31 46.25 15.04
C ALA A 239 36.65 45.82 14.42
#